data_AF-A0A7W1G2Y6-F1
#
_entry.id   AF-A0A7W1G2Y6-F1
#
_cell.length_a   1.000
_cell.length_b   1.000
_cell.length_c   1.000
_cell.angle_alpha   90.00
_cell.angle_beta   90.00
_cell.angle_gamma   90.00
#
_symmetry.space_group_name_H-M   'P 1'
#
loop_
_entity.id
_entity.type
_entity.pdbx_description
1 polymer ?
#
loop_
_entity_poly.entity_id
_entity_poly.type
_entity_poly.pdbx_seq_one_letter_code
_entity_poly.pdbx_strand_id
1 'polypeptide(L)'
;MTSTTDPTASLGAPTWRRRCQDVDVAAYAPNAERRYATLVTCGREGGSGMEKELILCLPWEWTLEFDPTDRTWGWPLRLLVSLRSECREIGAVVPGSGGAEPFAQDSTLVAAMISEAIAPSELALDTSVRFAQVLALTEAERDFADLMGAEQMLALAISKGARLEILDPERASLVADGEFPDSSASRPGLIPVNEELLRELQPELYRGKQLTGRPAKILGTSLPPSEWIARLRTHAACGDLQPALVVRLDPLVIAVRTDELDCVALVGYPSKIGAMLRSRHRLQRGSRLSAVNTYFGEDGPKQNDLTQGPKARGAWHAFWPIVSETVSSDAVALARASRRIDDGDYAETERQAAEYVARKGWIVRNGTPLLSVIGGQPIAHLDAAPPETAAAARPQKRAARRERGSDDSGSGIPGWVLWLAVVLACGVLRACLAHH
;
A
#
# COMPACT_ATOMS: atom_id res chain seq x y z
N MET A 1 -0.38 -52.03 -10.65
CA MET A 1 0.94 -51.45 -10.29
C MET A 1 1.27 -50.41 -11.35
N THR A 2 0.68 -49.23 -11.21
CA THR A 2 0.94 -48.09 -12.08
C THR A 2 2.05 -47.26 -11.44
N SER A 3 3.12 -47.09 -12.19
CA SER A 3 4.28 -46.26 -11.86
C SER A 3 3.83 -44.83 -11.56
N THR A 4 3.99 -44.43 -10.30
CA THR A 4 3.86 -43.06 -9.81
C THR A 4 5.07 -42.29 -10.33
N THR A 5 4.91 -41.45 -11.34
CA THR A 5 5.94 -40.46 -11.68
C THR A 5 6.04 -39.47 -10.52
N ASP A 6 7.21 -39.41 -9.90
CA ASP A 6 7.48 -38.50 -8.78
C ASP A 6 7.54 -37.06 -9.34
N PRO A 7 6.60 -36.17 -8.99
CA PRO A 7 6.49 -34.84 -9.58
C PRO A 7 7.67 -33.91 -9.24
N THR A 8 8.59 -34.40 -8.39
CA THR A 8 9.80 -33.73 -7.92
C THR A 8 11.07 -34.26 -8.58
N ALA A 9 11.00 -34.87 -9.76
CA ALA A 9 12.15 -35.48 -10.43
C ALA A 9 13.39 -34.54 -10.56
N SER A 10 13.18 -33.24 -10.71
CA SER A 10 14.25 -32.21 -10.75
C SER A 10 14.87 -31.90 -9.38
N LEU A 11 14.18 -32.21 -8.28
CA LEU A 11 14.70 -32.03 -6.92
C LEU A 11 15.61 -33.16 -6.45
N GLY A 12 15.71 -34.23 -7.24
CA GLY A 12 16.35 -35.49 -6.85
C GLY A 12 15.53 -36.28 -5.83
N ALA A 13 16.14 -37.32 -5.27
CA ALA A 13 15.49 -38.10 -4.22
C ALA A 13 15.35 -37.26 -2.94
N PRO A 14 14.18 -37.30 -2.26
CA PRO A 14 14.03 -36.60 -0.99
C PRO A 14 15.01 -37.17 0.03
N THR A 15 15.61 -36.29 0.82
CA THR A 15 16.44 -36.65 1.98
C THR A 15 15.62 -37.46 2.98
N TRP A 16 14.34 -37.09 3.15
CA TRP A 16 13.36 -37.89 3.87
C TRP A 16 11.94 -37.52 3.41
N ARG A 17 11.01 -38.44 3.66
CA ARG A 17 9.56 -38.22 3.58
C ARG A 17 8.94 -38.67 4.90
N ARG A 18 8.11 -37.81 5.50
CA ARG A 18 7.48 -38.07 6.81
C ARG A 18 6.04 -37.59 6.80
N ARG A 19 5.18 -38.33 7.49
CA ARG A 19 3.82 -37.89 7.77
C ARG A 19 3.82 -36.98 8.99
N CYS A 20 3.35 -35.74 8.81
CA CYS A 20 3.22 -34.74 9.84
C CYS A 20 1.74 -34.44 10.03
N GLN A 21 1.15 -34.95 11.11
CA GLN A 21 -0.31 -34.99 11.29
C GLN A 21 -0.99 -35.71 10.09
N ASP A 22 -1.82 -35.00 9.33
CA ASP A 22 -2.52 -35.52 8.14
C ASP A 22 -1.91 -35.08 6.80
N VAL A 23 -0.72 -34.47 6.84
CA VAL A 23 0.00 -34.00 5.66
C VAL A 23 1.31 -34.79 5.52
N ASP A 24 1.51 -35.43 4.37
CA ASP A 24 2.83 -35.98 4.03
C ASP A 24 3.74 -34.84 3.58
N VAL A 25 4.98 -34.81 4.09
CA VAL A 25 5.97 -33.78 3.74
C VAL A 25 7.25 -34.46 3.29
N ALA A 26 7.82 -33.98 2.19
CA ALA A 26 9.13 -34.38 1.69
C ALA A 26 10.13 -33.23 1.83
N ALA A 27 11.35 -33.57 2.24
CA ALA A 27 12.44 -32.61 2.31
C ALA A 27 13.55 -32.95 1.33
N TYR A 28 14.10 -31.93 0.71
CA TYR A 28 15.13 -32.04 -0.30
C TYR A 28 16.32 -31.16 0.09
N ALA A 29 17.49 -31.78 0.21
CA ALA A 29 18.74 -31.10 0.57
C ALA A 29 19.19 -30.10 -0.51
N PRO A 30 19.92 -29.04 -0.12
CA PRO A 30 20.61 -28.17 -1.07
C PRO A 30 21.53 -28.96 -2.01
N ASN A 31 21.76 -28.44 -3.20
CA ASN A 31 22.73 -29.00 -4.15
C ASN A 31 23.58 -27.88 -4.79
N ALA A 32 24.45 -28.24 -5.74
CA ALA A 32 25.40 -27.29 -6.35
C ALA A 32 24.71 -26.14 -7.10
N GLU A 33 23.55 -26.40 -7.69
CA GLU A 33 22.72 -25.43 -8.42
C GLU A 33 21.79 -24.70 -7.45
N ARG A 34 21.22 -25.45 -6.50
CA ARG A 34 20.25 -25.00 -5.52
C ARG A 34 20.87 -24.82 -4.13
N ARG A 35 21.34 -23.61 -3.81
CA ARG A 35 21.84 -23.24 -2.48
C ARG A 35 20.72 -22.90 -1.48
N TYR A 36 19.73 -23.77 -1.37
CA TYR A 36 18.67 -23.73 -0.35
C TYR A 36 18.05 -25.12 -0.21
N ALA A 37 17.51 -25.41 0.97
CA ALA A 37 16.76 -26.64 1.19
C ALA A 37 15.28 -26.41 0.85
N THR A 38 14.53 -27.47 0.55
CA THR A 38 13.11 -27.33 0.19
C THR A 38 12.25 -28.33 0.93
N LEU A 39 11.18 -27.84 1.54
CA LEU A 39 10.08 -28.64 2.06
C LEU A 39 8.91 -28.58 1.09
N VAL A 40 8.30 -29.73 0.81
CA VAL A 40 7.19 -29.87 -0.14
C VAL A 40 6.09 -30.68 0.51
N THR A 41 4.85 -30.19 0.50
CA THR A 41 3.70 -31.02 0.89
C THR A 41 3.44 -32.06 -0.19
N CYS A 42 2.94 -33.22 0.23
CA CYS A 42 2.59 -34.32 -0.65
C CYS A 42 1.13 -34.69 -0.39
N GLY A 43 0.24 -34.30 -1.29
CA GLY A 43 -1.15 -34.71 -1.28
C GLY A 43 -1.34 -36.11 -1.86
N ARG A 44 -2.40 -36.77 -1.41
CA ARG A 44 -2.87 -38.05 -1.93
C ARG A 44 -3.91 -37.77 -3.03
N GLU A 45 -3.77 -38.40 -4.19
CA GLU A 45 -4.77 -38.31 -5.28
C GLU A 45 -6.19 -38.58 -4.73
N GLY A 46 -7.12 -37.64 -4.92
CA GLY A 46 -8.56 -37.83 -4.71
C GLY A 46 -9.25 -37.04 -3.58
N GLY A 47 -8.58 -36.12 -2.88
CA GLY A 47 -9.21 -35.25 -1.87
C GLY A 47 -9.58 -33.86 -2.43
N SER A 48 -10.79 -33.37 -2.15
CA SER A 48 -11.34 -32.08 -2.62
C SER A 48 -10.75 -30.82 -1.94
N GLY A 49 -9.43 -30.78 -1.71
CA GLY A 49 -8.74 -29.66 -1.07
C GLY A 49 -7.43 -29.33 -1.77
N MET A 50 -7.31 -28.10 -2.29
CA MET A 50 -6.15 -27.52 -2.99
C MET A 50 -5.50 -28.43 -4.05
N GLU A 51 -5.75 -28.12 -5.33
CA GLU A 51 -5.03 -28.73 -6.48
C GLU A 51 -3.52 -28.44 -6.50
N LYS A 52 -2.99 -27.71 -5.51
CA LYS A 52 -1.58 -27.29 -5.45
C LYS A 52 -0.87 -27.88 -4.24
N GLU A 53 0.39 -28.27 -4.43
CA GLU A 53 1.30 -28.58 -3.33
C GLU A 53 2.05 -27.33 -2.87
N LEU A 54 2.27 -27.22 -1.56
CA LEU A 54 2.98 -26.09 -0.96
C LEU A 54 4.47 -26.36 -0.93
N ILE A 55 5.24 -25.34 -1.27
CA ILE A 55 6.71 -25.32 -1.20
C ILE A 55 7.14 -24.27 -0.18
N LEU A 56 8.10 -24.63 0.66
CA LEU A 56 8.82 -23.71 1.52
C LEU A 56 10.33 -23.92 1.35
N CYS A 57 11.06 -22.88 0.95
CA CYS A 57 12.51 -22.95 0.81
C CYS A 57 13.19 -22.41 2.07
N LEU A 58 14.22 -23.10 2.52
CA LEU A 58 14.94 -22.82 3.76
C LEU A 58 16.40 -22.47 3.44
N PRO A 59 17.09 -21.70 4.30
CA PRO A 59 18.52 -21.41 4.12
C PRO A 59 19.33 -22.69 4.01
N TRP A 60 20.41 -22.66 3.21
CA TRP A 60 21.20 -23.87 2.93
C TRP A 60 21.99 -24.36 4.15
N GLU A 61 22.25 -23.46 5.11
CA GLU A 61 22.87 -23.79 6.39
C GLU A 61 21.94 -24.49 7.39
N TRP A 62 20.63 -24.55 7.11
CA TRP A 62 19.67 -25.16 8.03
C TRP A 62 19.69 -26.69 7.93
N THR A 63 19.65 -27.35 9.09
CA THR A 63 19.55 -28.80 9.17
C THR A 63 18.16 -29.27 8.77
N LEU A 64 18.07 -30.27 7.90
CA LEU A 64 16.80 -30.89 7.52
C LEU A 64 16.26 -31.88 8.56
N GLU A 65 16.96 -32.11 9.67
CA GLU A 65 16.51 -32.95 10.77
C GLU A 65 15.54 -32.20 11.68
N PHE A 66 14.35 -31.87 11.17
CA PHE A 66 13.33 -31.19 11.96
C PHE A 66 12.69 -32.14 12.97
N ASP A 67 12.80 -31.80 14.25
CA ASP A 67 11.85 -32.23 15.27
C ASP A 67 10.68 -31.23 15.28
N PRO A 68 9.45 -31.63 14.91
CA PRO A 68 8.30 -30.72 14.91
C PRO A 68 7.94 -30.18 16.30
N THR A 69 8.48 -30.77 17.38
CA THR A 69 8.33 -30.29 18.75
C THR A 69 9.37 -29.24 19.13
N ASP A 70 10.47 -29.13 18.37
CA ASP A 70 11.48 -28.08 18.54
C ASP A 70 10.86 -26.72 18.21
N ARG A 71 10.87 -25.82 19.19
CA ARG A 71 10.31 -24.46 19.05
C ARG A 71 11.22 -23.52 18.27
N THR A 72 12.51 -23.81 18.22
CA THR A 72 13.52 -23.00 17.53
C THR A 72 13.55 -23.35 16.04
N TRP A 73 13.59 -24.64 15.69
CA TRP A 73 13.79 -25.07 14.29
C TRP A 73 12.60 -25.81 13.68
N GLY A 74 11.66 -26.32 14.48
CA GLY A 74 10.52 -27.10 13.98
C GLY A 74 9.36 -26.27 13.42
N TRP A 75 9.39 -24.93 13.57
CA TRP A 75 8.30 -24.06 13.15
C TRP A 75 8.03 -23.99 11.63
N PRO A 76 9.01 -24.10 10.71
CA PRO A 76 8.74 -24.06 9.27
C PRO A 76 7.88 -25.24 8.84
N LEU A 77 8.13 -26.41 9.44
CA LEU A 77 7.34 -27.61 9.21
C LEU A 77 5.92 -27.45 9.77
N ARG A 78 5.76 -26.89 10.98
CA ARG A 78 4.44 -26.60 11.55
C ARG A 78 3.66 -25.60 10.70
N LEU A 79 4.32 -24.53 10.26
CA LEU A 79 3.74 -23.53 9.37
C LEU A 79 3.24 -24.17 8.07
N LEU A 80 4.08 -24.96 7.40
CA LEU A 80 3.72 -25.61 6.15
C LEU A 80 2.51 -26.55 6.30
N VAL A 81 2.46 -27.33 7.39
CA VAL A 81 1.35 -28.22 7.71
C VAL A 81 0.07 -27.45 8.01
N SER A 82 0.14 -26.40 8.84
CA SER A 82 -1.00 -25.54 9.16
C SER A 82 -1.59 -24.86 7.92
N LEU A 83 -0.74 -24.31 7.05
CA LEU A 83 -1.18 -23.68 5.80
C LEU A 83 -1.88 -24.65 4.87
N ARG A 84 -1.39 -25.91 4.78
CA ARG A 84 -2.01 -26.94 3.97
C ARG A 84 -3.41 -27.31 4.46
N SER A 85 -3.63 -27.30 5.79
CA SER A 85 -4.94 -27.57 6.37
C SER A 85 -5.91 -26.39 6.28
N GLU A 86 -5.40 -25.16 6.41
CA GLU A 86 -6.23 -23.96 6.64
C GLU A 86 -6.43 -23.11 5.39
N CYS A 87 -5.47 -23.08 4.47
CA CYS A 87 -5.50 -22.16 3.35
C CYS A 87 -5.60 -22.85 2.01
N ARG A 88 -6.47 -22.29 1.15
CA ARG A 88 -6.84 -22.88 -0.14
C ARG A 88 -6.65 -21.99 -1.35
N GLU A 89 -6.27 -20.74 -1.14
CA GLU A 89 -6.15 -19.75 -2.21
C GLU A 89 -4.78 -19.08 -2.24
N ILE A 90 -4.33 -18.78 -3.46
CA ILE A 90 -3.19 -17.90 -3.68
C ILE A 90 -3.57 -16.49 -3.27
N GLY A 91 -2.63 -15.82 -2.64
CA GLY A 91 -2.80 -14.50 -2.06
C GLY A 91 -3.37 -14.52 -0.65
N ALA A 92 -3.73 -15.69 -0.11
CA ALA A 92 -4.14 -15.81 1.28
C ALA A 92 -2.97 -15.46 2.20
N VAL A 93 -3.22 -14.54 3.14
CA VAL A 93 -2.33 -14.18 4.24
C VAL A 93 -2.88 -14.83 5.50
N VAL A 94 -2.01 -15.52 6.24
CA VAL A 94 -2.37 -16.38 7.36
C VAL A 94 -1.55 -15.96 8.57
N PRO A 95 -2.18 -15.63 9.71
CA PRO A 95 -1.45 -15.38 10.93
C PRO A 95 -0.74 -16.66 11.40
N GLY A 96 0.30 -16.51 12.20
CA GLY A 96 0.97 -17.66 12.81
C GLY A 96 0.06 -18.43 13.77
N SER A 97 0.50 -19.62 14.19
CA SER A 97 -0.27 -20.56 15.04
C SER A 97 -0.72 -20.01 16.40
N GLY A 98 -0.37 -18.76 16.75
CA GLY A 98 -0.83 -18.02 17.93
C GLY A 98 -1.40 -16.62 17.63
N GLY A 99 -1.74 -16.32 16.37
CA GLY A 99 -2.19 -14.99 15.97
C GLY A 99 -1.03 -14.05 15.63
N ALA A 100 -0.72 -13.10 16.52
CA ALA A 100 0.34 -12.11 16.34
C ALA A 100 1.71 -12.54 16.89
N GLU A 101 1.82 -13.75 17.45
CA GLU A 101 3.08 -14.27 17.97
C GLU A 101 4.02 -14.69 16.83
N PRO A 102 5.32 -14.40 16.94
CA PRO A 102 6.30 -14.89 15.99
C PRO A 102 6.33 -16.42 15.90
N PHE A 103 6.72 -16.93 14.72
CA PHE A 103 6.84 -18.38 14.52
C PHE A 103 7.93 -19.03 15.38
N ALA A 104 8.93 -18.25 15.80
CA ALA A 104 10.02 -18.65 16.68
C ALA A 104 10.38 -17.50 17.63
N GLN A 105 10.95 -17.82 18.80
CA GLN A 105 11.28 -16.83 19.83
C GLN A 105 12.20 -15.70 19.33
N ASP A 106 13.10 -16.01 18.38
CA ASP A 106 14.09 -15.06 17.86
C ASP A 106 13.75 -14.55 16.45
N SER A 107 12.49 -14.69 16.00
CA SER A 107 12.08 -14.23 14.67
C SER A 107 11.15 -13.02 14.75
N THR A 108 11.22 -12.16 13.74
CA THR A 108 10.25 -11.07 13.51
C THR A 108 9.06 -11.50 12.65
N LEU A 109 9.08 -12.74 12.14
CA LEU A 109 8.07 -13.29 11.24
C LEU A 109 6.87 -13.81 12.03
N VAL A 110 5.68 -13.29 11.73
CA VAL A 110 4.43 -13.55 12.48
C VAL A 110 3.29 -14.08 11.61
N ALA A 111 3.47 -14.08 10.29
CA ALA A 111 2.44 -14.50 9.33
C ALA A 111 3.07 -15.12 8.10
N ALA A 112 2.25 -15.77 7.26
CA ALA A 112 2.70 -16.30 5.99
C ALA A 112 1.68 -16.00 4.89
N MET A 113 2.18 -15.88 3.68
CA MET A 113 1.40 -15.67 2.47
C MET A 113 1.66 -16.80 1.49
N ILE A 114 0.61 -17.24 0.80
CA ILE A 114 0.73 -18.22 -0.29
C ILE A 114 0.81 -17.45 -1.60
N SER A 115 1.88 -17.60 -2.37
CA SER A 115 2.00 -17.04 -3.72
C SER A 115 2.00 -18.13 -4.78
N GLU A 116 1.85 -17.73 -6.04
CA GLU A 116 2.30 -18.60 -7.14
C GLU A 116 3.75 -18.97 -6.91
N ALA A 117 4.13 -20.20 -7.29
CA ALA A 117 5.50 -20.64 -7.16
C ALA A 117 6.38 -19.72 -8.01
N ILE A 118 7.11 -18.81 -7.36
CA ILE A 118 8.14 -17.96 -7.96
C ILE A 118 9.41 -18.81 -8.16
N ALA A 119 9.23 -20.09 -8.49
CA ALA A 119 10.28 -21.10 -8.50
C ALA A 119 11.55 -20.47 -9.05
N PRO A 120 12.68 -20.48 -8.31
CA PRO A 120 13.95 -20.17 -8.93
C PRO A 120 14.00 -21.03 -10.19
N SER A 121 14.37 -20.43 -11.32
CA SER A 121 14.30 -20.94 -12.70
C SER A 121 14.82 -22.36 -12.95
N GLU A 122 15.31 -23.02 -11.91
CA GLU A 122 15.97 -24.33 -11.80
C GLU A 122 15.02 -25.45 -11.33
N LEU A 123 13.82 -25.13 -10.84
CA LEU A 123 12.82 -26.11 -10.40
C LEU A 123 11.93 -26.54 -11.58
N ALA A 124 12.44 -27.49 -12.39
CA ALA A 124 11.63 -28.16 -13.42
C ALA A 124 10.65 -29.15 -12.76
N LEU A 125 9.58 -28.62 -12.18
CA LEU A 125 8.53 -29.40 -11.54
C LEU A 125 7.62 -30.03 -12.61
N ASP A 126 7.16 -31.26 -12.38
CA ASP A 126 6.24 -31.94 -13.30
C ASP A 126 4.98 -31.08 -13.53
N THR A 127 4.64 -30.84 -14.79
CA THR A 127 3.53 -29.95 -15.20
C THR A 127 2.15 -30.48 -14.80
N SER A 128 2.05 -31.74 -14.37
CA SER A 128 0.82 -32.34 -13.85
C SER A 128 0.48 -31.92 -12.42
N VAL A 129 1.46 -31.42 -11.65
CA VAL A 129 1.27 -30.95 -10.26
C VAL A 129 1.53 -29.46 -10.19
N ARG A 130 0.56 -28.71 -9.70
CA ARG A 130 0.72 -27.27 -9.49
C ARG A 130 1.36 -27.04 -8.13
N PHE A 131 2.26 -26.07 -8.05
CA PHE A 131 2.89 -25.70 -6.79
C PHE A 131 2.57 -24.26 -6.40
N ALA A 132 2.56 -23.99 -5.10
CA ALA A 132 2.44 -22.66 -4.53
C ALA A 132 3.53 -22.45 -3.49
N GLN A 133 4.12 -21.25 -3.44
CA GLN A 133 5.21 -20.93 -2.53
C GLN A 133 4.64 -20.32 -1.24
N VAL A 134 5.19 -20.73 -0.11
CA VAL A 134 4.96 -20.10 1.19
C VAL A 134 6.01 -19.02 1.42
N LEU A 135 5.54 -17.80 1.72
CA LEU A 135 6.36 -16.64 2.01
C LEU A 135 6.08 -16.17 3.43
N ALA A 136 7.07 -16.23 4.32
CA ALA A 136 6.89 -15.76 5.69
C ALA A 136 7.05 -14.23 5.77
N LEU A 137 6.19 -13.58 6.55
CA LEU A 137 6.00 -12.14 6.66
C LEU A 137 6.19 -11.65 8.10
N THR A 138 6.81 -10.49 8.24
CA THR A 138 6.78 -9.67 9.45
C THR A 138 5.39 -9.05 9.66
N GLU A 139 5.13 -8.46 10.83
CA GLU A 139 3.82 -7.84 11.11
C GLU A 139 3.48 -6.74 10.11
N ALA A 140 4.44 -5.87 9.78
CA ALA A 140 4.22 -4.78 8.85
C ALA A 140 3.97 -5.28 7.41
N GLU A 141 4.61 -6.38 7.01
CA GLU A 141 4.38 -6.99 5.70
C GLU A 141 3.06 -7.73 5.62
N ARG A 142 2.63 -8.38 6.72
CA ARG A 142 1.28 -8.94 6.83
C ARG A 142 0.26 -7.84 6.62
N ASP A 143 0.36 -6.75 7.39
CA ASP A 143 -0.56 -5.61 7.29
C ASP A 143 -0.56 -5.00 5.88
N PHE A 144 0.62 -4.93 5.23
CA PHE A 144 0.73 -4.47 3.85
C PHE A 144 0.09 -5.44 2.86
N ALA A 145 0.32 -6.74 2.99
CA ALA A 145 -0.25 -7.76 2.12
C ALA A 145 -1.78 -7.88 2.29
N ASP A 146 -2.29 -7.75 3.51
CA ASP A 146 -3.73 -7.69 3.80
C ASP A 146 -4.37 -6.46 3.15
N LEU A 147 -3.65 -5.33 3.13
CA LEU A 147 -4.15 -4.06 2.60
C LEU A 147 -4.05 -3.95 1.08
N MET A 148 -2.91 -4.35 0.52
CA MET A 148 -2.56 -4.13 -0.88
C MET A 148 -2.72 -5.38 -1.74
N GLY A 149 -2.77 -6.55 -1.12
CA GLY A 149 -2.78 -7.84 -1.81
C GLY A 149 -1.38 -8.42 -2.00
N ALA A 150 -1.35 -9.72 -2.31
CA ALA A 150 -0.12 -10.48 -2.47
C ALA A 150 0.74 -10.03 -3.65
N GLU A 151 0.14 -9.68 -4.78
CA GLU A 151 0.87 -9.22 -5.97
C GLU A 151 1.71 -7.97 -5.66
N GLN A 152 1.15 -7.03 -4.89
CA GLN A 152 1.81 -5.80 -4.50
C GLN A 152 2.92 -6.06 -3.47
N MET A 153 2.73 -7.03 -2.57
CA MET A 153 3.78 -7.48 -1.65
C MET A 153 4.95 -8.11 -2.41
N LEU A 154 4.69 -8.87 -3.47
CA LEU A 154 5.73 -9.42 -4.34
C LEU A 154 6.45 -8.34 -5.13
N ALA A 155 5.71 -7.36 -5.69
CA ALA A 155 6.31 -6.22 -6.37
C ALA A 155 7.23 -5.41 -5.43
N LEU A 156 6.82 -5.23 -4.18
CA LEU A 156 7.63 -4.64 -3.10
C LEU A 156 8.94 -5.42 -2.87
N ALA A 157 8.87 -6.74 -2.79
CA ALA A 157 10.05 -7.57 -2.61
C ALA A 157 11.02 -7.45 -3.80
N ILE A 158 10.50 -7.56 -5.03
CA ILE A 158 11.30 -7.48 -6.26
C ILE A 158 12.03 -6.14 -6.34
N SER A 159 11.36 -5.03 -6.05
CA SER A 159 11.99 -3.71 -6.17
C SER A 159 13.11 -3.49 -5.15
N LYS A 160 13.01 -4.11 -3.98
CA LYS A 160 14.04 -4.07 -2.93
C LYS A 160 15.16 -5.08 -3.18
N GLY A 161 15.07 -5.87 -4.25
CA GLY A 161 15.97 -6.99 -4.50
C GLY A 161 15.88 -8.05 -3.41
N ALA A 162 14.77 -8.10 -2.68
CA ALA A 162 14.57 -9.01 -1.56
C ALA A 162 14.17 -10.39 -2.05
N ARG A 163 14.81 -11.41 -1.49
CA ARG A 163 14.55 -12.82 -1.80
C ARG A 163 13.57 -13.42 -0.82
N LEU A 164 12.27 -13.13 -0.98
CA LEU A 164 11.24 -13.70 -0.10
C LEU A 164 11.02 -15.20 -0.33
N GLU A 165 11.49 -15.74 -1.45
CA GLU A 165 11.32 -17.14 -1.80
C GLU A 165 12.10 -18.08 -0.87
N ILE A 166 13.16 -17.59 -0.23
CA ILE A 166 13.91 -18.31 0.80
C ILE A 166 13.55 -17.72 2.17
N LEU A 167 13.16 -18.60 3.09
CA LEU A 167 12.85 -18.22 4.46
C LEU A 167 14.09 -17.64 5.15
N ASP A 168 14.00 -16.42 5.65
CA ASP A 168 15.05 -15.81 6.48
C ASP A 168 14.38 -15.18 7.72
N PRO A 169 14.53 -15.78 8.92
CA PRO A 169 13.90 -15.25 10.13
C PRO A 169 14.58 -14.00 10.69
N GLU A 170 15.81 -13.70 10.26
CA GLU A 170 16.60 -12.56 10.73
C GLU A 170 16.45 -11.35 9.81
N ARG A 171 15.81 -11.50 8.65
CA ARG A 171 15.62 -10.39 7.70
C ARG A 171 14.86 -9.24 8.33
N ALA A 172 15.28 -8.02 7.97
CA ALA A 172 14.50 -6.83 8.24
C ALA A 172 13.17 -6.87 7.48
N SER A 173 12.16 -6.20 8.04
CA SER A 173 10.89 -6.00 7.33
C SER A 173 11.12 -5.15 6.09
N LEU A 174 10.52 -5.56 4.97
CA LEU A 174 10.49 -4.78 3.73
C LEU A 174 9.61 -3.54 3.85
N VAL A 175 8.76 -3.47 4.87
CA VAL A 175 7.78 -2.39 5.11
C VAL A 175 8.24 -1.46 6.25
N ALA A 176 9.13 -1.91 7.15
CA ALA A 176 9.64 -1.06 8.23
C ALA A 176 10.75 -0.12 7.74
N ASP A 177 10.66 1.15 8.13
CA ASP A 177 11.69 2.20 8.05
C ASP A 177 12.52 2.24 6.74
N GLY A 178 11.89 2.08 5.58
CA GLY A 178 12.62 2.11 4.32
C GLY A 178 11.74 2.15 3.07
N GLU A 179 12.14 3.04 2.17
CA GLU A 179 11.65 3.32 0.80
C GLU A 179 10.85 2.17 0.17
N PHE A 180 9.60 2.43 -0.22
CA PHE A 180 8.83 1.55 -1.10
C PHE A 180 9.32 1.73 -2.55
N PRO A 181 9.17 0.71 -3.43
CA PRO A 181 9.54 0.75 -4.86
C PRO A 181 9.25 2.06 -5.57
N ASP A 182 8.14 2.71 -5.19
CA ASP A 182 7.60 3.89 -5.81
C ASP A 182 7.12 4.92 -4.76
N SER A 183 7.58 4.80 -3.51
CA SER A 183 7.31 5.78 -2.46
C SER A 183 8.53 6.01 -1.58
N SER A 184 8.97 7.26 -1.54
CA SER A 184 10.02 7.73 -0.63
C SER A 184 9.51 7.95 0.80
N ALA A 185 8.43 7.27 1.19
CA ALA A 185 7.91 7.33 2.56
C ALA A 185 8.94 6.78 3.54
N SER A 186 9.26 7.59 4.55
CA SER A 186 10.10 7.16 5.66
C SER A 186 9.30 6.25 6.60
N ARG A 187 7.99 6.51 6.74
CA ARG A 187 7.07 5.71 7.56
C ARG A 187 5.79 5.43 6.77
N PRO A 188 5.51 4.23 6.24
CA PRO A 188 4.26 4.00 5.50
C PRO A 188 3.02 4.19 6.37
N GLY A 189 1.95 4.72 5.79
CA GLY A 189 0.67 4.89 6.47
C GLY A 189 0.04 3.57 6.94
N LEU A 190 0.00 2.56 6.07
CA LEU A 190 -0.73 1.29 6.28
C LEU A 190 -2.19 1.52 6.71
N ILE A 191 -2.84 2.53 6.12
CA ILE A 191 -4.21 2.92 6.48
C ILE A 191 -5.21 2.27 5.51
N PRO A 192 -6.11 1.39 6.00
CA PRO A 192 -7.16 0.82 5.16
C PRO A 192 -8.20 1.88 4.80
N VAL A 193 -8.59 1.92 3.53
CA VAL A 193 -9.62 2.84 3.05
C VAL A 193 -11.01 2.24 3.27
N ASN A 194 -11.85 2.93 4.03
CA ASN A 194 -13.27 2.63 4.19
C ASN A 194 -14.06 3.18 2.99
N GLU A 195 -14.66 2.28 2.19
CA GLU A 195 -15.41 2.67 0.99
C GLU A 195 -16.67 3.49 1.28
N GLU A 196 -17.39 3.23 2.37
CA GLU A 196 -18.60 3.97 2.72
C GLU A 196 -18.27 5.42 3.05
N LEU A 197 -17.22 5.63 3.86
CA LEU A 197 -16.72 6.95 4.22
C LEU A 197 -16.17 7.68 2.99
N LEU A 198 -15.42 6.98 2.12
CA LEU A 198 -14.94 7.57 0.88
C LEU A 198 -16.10 7.99 -0.03
N ARG A 199 -17.17 7.19 -0.11
CA ARG A 199 -18.39 7.52 -0.86
C ARG A 199 -19.13 8.73 -0.30
N GLU A 200 -19.10 8.94 1.02
CA GLU A 200 -19.65 10.13 1.67
C GLU A 200 -18.83 11.38 1.36
N LEU A 201 -17.49 11.28 1.35
CA LEU A 201 -16.58 12.40 1.12
C LEU A 201 -16.37 12.75 -0.35
N GLN A 202 -16.46 11.76 -1.23
CA GLN A 202 -16.13 11.82 -2.66
C GLN A 202 -17.20 11.07 -3.47
N PRO A 203 -18.49 11.42 -3.36
CA PRO A 203 -19.56 10.70 -4.06
C PRO A 203 -19.38 10.68 -5.58
N GLU A 204 -18.69 11.65 -6.15
CA GLU A 204 -18.32 11.71 -7.57
C GLU A 204 -17.52 10.49 -8.06
N LEU A 205 -16.72 9.85 -7.19
CA LEU A 205 -15.99 8.62 -7.53
C LEU A 205 -16.91 7.41 -7.76
N TYR A 206 -18.15 7.47 -7.31
CA TYR A 206 -19.08 6.33 -7.34
C TYR A 206 -20.25 6.55 -8.31
N ARG A 207 -20.31 7.71 -9.01
CA ARG A 207 -21.40 8.07 -9.93
C ARG A 207 -21.21 7.55 -11.35
N GLY A 208 -20.17 6.74 -11.62
CA GLY A 208 -19.97 6.04 -12.90
C GLY A 208 -19.65 6.93 -14.11
N LYS A 209 -19.51 8.24 -13.93
CA LYS A 209 -19.04 9.17 -14.97
C LYS A 209 -17.56 9.44 -14.74
N GLN A 210 -16.76 9.52 -15.81
CA GLN A 210 -15.39 9.99 -15.71
C GLN A 210 -15.36 11.32 -14.95
N LEU A 211 -14.36 11.48 -14.08
CA LEU A 211 -14.12 12.76 -13.42
C LEU A 211 -13.76 13.77 -14.51
N THR A 212 -14.71 14.63 -14.87
CA THR A 212 -14.49 15.75 -15.78
C THR A 212 -14.25 17.02 -14.96
N GLY A 213 -13.48 17.96 -15.50
CA GLY A 213 -13.27 19.28 -14.89
C GLY A 213 -11.96 19.43 -14.11
N ARG A 214 -11.99 20.26 -13.06
CA ARG A 214 -10.80 20.76 -12.34
C ARG A 214 -9.89 19.67 -11.75
N PRO A 215 -10.40 18.62 -11.08
CA PRO A 215 -9.55 17.58 -10.48
C PRO A 215 -8.75 16.81 -11.53
N ALA A 216 -9.39 16.37 -12.60
CA ALA A 216 -8.74 15.68 -13.72
C ALA A 216 -7.72 16.56 -14.44
N LYS A 217 -8.00 17.87 -14.57
CA LYS A 217 -7.07 18.82 -15.19
C LYS A 217 -5.85 19.12 -14.30
N ILE A 218 -6.03 19.21 -12.99
CA ILE A 218 -4.95 19.47 -12.03
C ILE A 218 -4.06 18.24 -11.87
N LEU A 219 -4.67 17.06 -11.86
CA LEU A 219 -3.96 15.79 -11.74
C LEU A 219 -3.45 15.27 -13.10
N GLY A 220 -3.70 16.01 -14.18
CA GLY A 220 -3.20 15.74 -15.53
C GLY A 220 -3.70 14.43 -16.16
N THR A 221 -4.77 13.84 -15.62
CA THR A 221 -5.21 12.48 -16.00
C THR A 221 -6.74 12.37 -16.01
N SER A 222 -7.29 11.83 -17.10
CA SER A 222 -8.69 11.41 -17.20
C SER A 222 -8.86 9.96 -16.74
N LEU A 223 -8.43 9.65 -15.51
CA LEU A 223 -8.53 8.28 -15.00
C LEU A 223 -9.99 7.92 -14.72
N PRO A 224 -10.40 6.67 -14.96
CA PRO A 224 -11.68 6.16 -14.50
C PRO A 224 -11.76 6.21 -12.96
N PRO A 225 -12.96 6.31 -12.38
CA PRO A 225 -13.11 6.40 -10.93
C PRO A 225 -12.51 5.21 -10.14
N SER A 226 -12.53 4.00 -10.70
CA SER A 226 -11.91 2.82 -10.08
C SER A 226 -10.41 2.98 -9.88
N GLU A 227 -9.71 3.59 -10.83
CA GLU A 227 -8.28 3.84 -10.75
C GLU A 227 -7.95 4.94 -9.75
N TRP A 228 -8.82 5.95 -9.61
CA TRP A 228 -8.72 6.93 -8.53
C TRP A 228 -8.88 6.31 -7.15
N ILE A 229 -9.85 5.40 -6.99
CA ILE A 229 -10.02 4.65 -5.74
C ILE A 229 -8.77 3.81 -5.44
N ALA A 230 -8.25 3.10 -6.44
CA ALA A 230 -7.00 2.35 -6.30
C ALA A 230 -5.84 3.25 -5.88
N ARG A 231 -5.70 4.43 -6.51
CA ARG A 231 -4.65 5.40 -6.17
C ARG A 231 -4.78 5.94 -4.75
N LEU A 232 -6.01 6.19 -4.29
CA LEU A 232 -6.26 6.61 -2.90
C LEU A 232 -5.90 5.50 -1.90
N ARG A 233 -6.16 4.23 -2.24
CA ARG A 233 -5.71 3.08 -1.43
C ARG A 233 -4.19 3.02 -1.36
N THR A 234 -3.51 3.11 -2.51
CA THR A 234 -2.05 3.14 -2.55
C THR A 234 -1.49 4.31 -1.76
N HIS A 235 -2.11 5.50 -1.85
CA HIS A 235 -1.69 6.66 -1.06
C HIS A 235 -1.84 6.42 0.45
N ALA A 236 -2.98 5.89 0.88
CA ALA A 236 -3.24 5.62 2.30
C ALA A 236 -2.33 4.50 2.86
N ALA A 237 -1.97 3.53 2.03
CA ALA A 237 -1.08 2.43 2.38
C ALA A 237 0.41 2.85 2.39
N CYS A 238 0.87 3.45 1.30
CA CYS A 238 2.29 3.64 1.00
C CYS A 238 2.78 5.07 1.22
N GLY A 239 1.87 6.04 1.44
CA GLY A 239 2.26 7.41 1.74
C GLY A 239 3.00 7.51 3.07
N ASP A 240 3.67 8.62 3.27
CA ASP A 240 4.46 8.92 4.45
C ASP A 240 3.59 9.41 5.61
N LEU A 241 3.66 8.70 6.72
CA LEU A 241 2.89 8.89 7.92
C LEU A 241 3.43 10.09 8.71
N GLN A 242 2.56 11.06 8.93
CA GLN A 242 2.90 12.37 9.48
C GLN A 242 1.85 12.82 10.51
N PRO A 243 2.22 13.69 11.47
CA PRO A 243 1.28 14.22 12.46
C PRO A 243 0.23 15.11 11.79
N ALA A 244 -1.00 14.97 12.26
CA ALA A 244 -2.09 15.90 11.96
C ALA A 244 -2.76 16.38 13.25
N LEU A 245 -3.18 17.65 13.28
CA LEU A 245 -3.74 18.27 14.48
C LEU A 245 -4.97 19.12 14.15
N VAL A 246 -6.05 18.92 14.89
CA VAL A 246 -7.26 19.76 14.74
C VAL A 246 -7.00 21.16 15.30
N VAL A 247 -6.98 22.18 14.44
CA VAL A 247 -6.71 23.57 14.83
C VAL A 247 -7.96 24.44 14.88
N ARG A 248 -9.04 24.03 14.21
CA ARG A 248 -10.32 24.73 14.19
C ARG A 248 -11.48 23.75 14.01
N LEU A 249 -12.63 24.03 14.63
CA LEU A 249 -13.81 23.17 14.57
C LEU A 249 -14.91 23.66 13.62
N ASP A 250 -14.98 24.96 13.31
CA ASP A 250 -16.04 25.50 12.45
C ASP A 250 -15.54 26.62 11.50
N PRO A 251 -15.35 26.33 10.19
CA PRO A 251 -15.36 24.97 9.63
C PRO A 251 -14.20 24.13 10.22
N LEU A 252 -14.28 22.80 10.11
CA LEU A 252 -13.23 21.90 10.59
C LEU A 252 -11.94 22.16 9.79
N VAL A 253 -10.85 22.50 10.48
CA VAL A 253 -9.52 22.66 9.88
C VAL A 253 -8.50 21.85 10.67
N ILE A 254 -7.71 21.08 9.94
CA ILE A 254 -6.67 20.19 10.43
C ILE A 254 -5.34 20.67 9.84
N ALA A 255 -4.35 20.92 10.70
CA ALA A 255 -2.98 21.14 10.25
C ALA A 255 -2.33 19.79 9.98
N VAL A 256 -1.72 19.62 8.81
CA VAL A 256 -0.97 18.43 8.43
C VAL A 256 0.48 18.85 8.20
N ARG A 257 1.39 18.28 8.97
CA ARG A 257 2.82 18.55 8.84
C ARG A 257 3.47 17.64 7.81
N THR A 258 4.61 18.06 7.32
CA THR A 258 5.65 17.19 6.77
C THR A 258 7.01 17.69 7.24
N ASP A 259 7.89 16.78 7.64
CA ASP A 259 9.28 17.07 7.94
C ASP A 259 10.13 17.24 6.67
N GLU A 260 9.74 16.61 5.55
CA GLU A 260 10.41 16.78 4.23
C GLU A 260 10.51 18.25 3.80
N LEU A 261 9.45 19.03 4.05
CA LEU A 261 9.40 20.47 3.74
C LEU A 261 9.54 21.35 4.99
N ASP A 262 9.65 20.75 6.17
CA ASP A 262 9.62 21.45 7.47
C ASP A 262 8.47 22.49 7.55
N CYS A 263 7.26 22.07 7.20
CA CYS A 263 6.11 22.97 7.20
C CYS A 263 4.78 22.23 7.38
N VAL A 264 3.70 23.02 7.49
CA VAL A 264 2.32 22.53 7.54
C VAL A 264 1.50 23.00 6.34
N ALA A 265 0.56 22.16 5.91
CA ALA A 265 -0.61 22.56 5.13
C ALA A 265 -1.84 22.58 6.04
N LEU A 266 -2.69 23.60 5.90
CA LEU A 266 -3.99 23.59 6.57
C LEU A 266 -5.02 22.95 5.64
N VAL A 267 -5.71 21.94 6.13
CA VAL A 267 -6.70 21.16 5.39
C VAL A 267 -8.07 21.41 6.01
N GLY A 268 -8.95 22.07 5.26
CA GLY A 268 -10.28 22.47 5.70
C GLY A 268 -11.38 21.64 5.05
N TYR A 269 -12.46 21.39 5.79
CA TYR A 269 -13.59 20.60 5.30
C TYR A 269 -14.85 21.46 5.19
N PRO A 270 -15.65 21.30 4.12
CA PRO A 270 -16.96 21.92 4.02
C PRO A 270 -17.80 21.65 5.28
N SER A 271 -18.61 22.62 5.71
CA SER A 271 -19.26 22.62 7.03
C SER A 271 -20.04 21.33 7.34
N LYS A 272 -20.76 20.80 6.35
CA LYS A 272 -21.49 19.52 6.47
C LYS A 272 -20.55 18.33 6.70
N ILE A 273 -19.48 18.24 5.92
CA ILE A 273 -18.47 17.18 6.03
C ILE A 273 -17.70 17.32 7.35
N GLY A 274 -17.29 18.54 7.70
CA GLY A 274 -16.60 18.82 8.96
C GLY A 274 -17.44 18.44 10.18
N ALA A 275 -18.75 18.73 10.18
CA ALA A 275 -19.65 18.32 11.24
C ALA A 275 -19.76 16.79 11.37
N MET A 276 -19.87 16.08 10.24
CA MET A 276 -19.89 14.61 10.20
C MET A 276 -18.61 14.02 10.79
N LEU A 277 -17.43 14.47 10.35
CA LEU A 277 -16.14 13.98 10.83
C LEU A 277 -15.95 14.27 12.33
N ARG A 278 -16.33 15.47 12.80
CA ARG A 278 -16.29 15.81 14.23
C ARG A 278 -17.14 14.86 15.07
N SER A 279 -18.36 14.56 14.63
CA SER A 279 -19.26 13.64 15.35
C SER A 279 -18.69 12.22 15.36
N ARG A 280 -18.27 11.72 14.20
CA ARG A 280 -17.79 10.34 14.02
C ARG A 280 -16.54 10.04 14.84
N HIS A 281 -15.57 10.93 14.82
CA HIS A 281 -14.27 10.74 15.50
C HIS A 281 -14.15 11.52 16.82
N ARG A 282 -15.26 12.14 17.29
CA ARG A 282 -15.30 12.97 18.50
C ARG A 282 -14.22 14.05 18.53
N LEU A 283 -13.98 14.69 17.38
CA LEU A 283 -12.88 15.64 17.21
C LEU A 283 -13.11 16.91 18.03
N GLN A 284 -12.05 17.33 18.71
CA GLN A 284 -11.95 18.57 19.46
C GLN A 284 -10.72 19.34 18.99
N ARG A 285 -10.63 20.63 19.33
CA ARG A 285 -9.39 21.38 19.08
C ARG A 285 -8.24 20.72 19.85
N GLY A 286 -7.12 20.51 19.20
CA GLY A 286 -5.97 19.79 19.75
C GLY A 286 -6.08 18.26 19.64
N SER A 287 -7.17 17.71 19.08
CA SER A 287 -7.20 16.28 18.76
C SER A 287 -6.03 15.93 17.84
N ARG A 288 -5.22 14.97 18.30
CA ARG A 288 -4.11 14.38 17.56
C ARG A 288 -4.67 13.34 16.61
N LEU A 289 -4.23 13.43 15.36
CA LEU A 289 -4.63 12.61 14.24
C LEU A 289 -3.40 12.15 13.49
N SER A 290 -3.57 11.30 12.48
CA SER A 290 -2.51 11.02 11.52
C SER A 290 -2.87 11.48 10.12
N ALA A 291 -1.85 11.74 9.31
CA ALA A 291 -2.01 11.96 7.89
C ALA A 291 -1.00 11.11 7.12
N VAL A 292 -1.34 10.84 5.88
CA VAL A 292 -0.50 10.14 4.92
C VAL A 292 -0.20 11.10 3.78
N ASN A 293 1.08 11.40 3.58
CA ASN A 293 1.56 12.37 2.62
C ASN A 293 2.25 11.66 1.45
N THR A 294 1.96 12.07 0.22
CA THR A 294 2.81 11.76 -0.93
C THR A 294 3.43 13.05 -1.47
N TYR A 295 4.63 12.96 -2.04
CA TYR A 295 5.43 14.13 -2.36
C TYR A 295 5.58 14.33 -3.87
N PHE A 296 5.83 15.57 -4.27
CA PHE A 296 6.10 15.94 -5.65
C PHE A 296 7.40 16.73 -5.73
N GLY A 297 8.24 16.36 -6.70
CA GLY A 297 9.48 17.07 -7.03
C GLY A 297 9.23 18.38 -7.77
N GLU A 298 10.26 18.91 -8.43
CA GLU A 298 10.22 20.20 -9.13
C GLU A 298 9.15 20.27 -10.24
N ASP A 299 8.90 19.16 -10.94
CA ASP A 299 7.88 19.06 -12.00
C ASP A 299 6.45 18.94 -11.46
N GLY A 300 6.29 18.92 -10.13
CA GLY A 300 5.02 18.79 -9.44
C GLY A 300 4.12 20.03 -9.52
N PRO A 301 2.87 19.92 -9.01
CA PRO A 301 1.98 21.06 -8.91
C PRO A 301 2.55 22.10 -7.95
N LYS A 302 2.64 23.36 -8.41
CA LYS A 302 3.00 24.48 -7.53
C LYS A 302 1.88 24.75 -6.53
N GLN A 303 2.21 24.69 -5.24
CA GLN A 303 1.27 24.90 -4.14
C GLN A 303 1.58 26.24 -3.44
N ASN A 304 0.69 27.21 -3.60
CA ASN A 304 0.82 28.58 -3.08
C ASN A 304 0.73 28.67 -1.54
N ASP A 305 0.14 27.66 -0.92
CA ASP A 305 -0.06 27.58 0.52
C ASP A 305 1.19 27.15 1.26
N LEU A 306 2.15 26.50 0.61
CA LEU A 306 3.36 26.01 1.28
C LEU A 306 4.45 27.08 1.39
N THR A 307 5.27 26.96 2.43
CA THR A 307 6.52 27.71 2.58
C THR A 307 7.46 26.82 3.35
N GLN A 308 8.51 26.35 2.67
CA GLN A 308 9.51 25.47 3.26
C GLN A 308 10.14 26.11 4.49
N GLY A 309 10.31 25.30 5.53
CA GLY A 309 11.01 25.69 6.75
C GLY A 309 12.53 25.56 6.61
N PRO A 310 13.28 26.05 7.61
CA PRO A 310 14.74 25.99 7.61
C PRO A 310 15.31 24.57 7.66
N LYS A 311 14.53 23.55 8.04
CA LYS A 311 14.96 22.14 8.09
C LYS A 311 14.48 21.30 6.88
N ALA A 312 13.96 21.93 5.83
CA ALA A 312 13.51 21.20 4.65
C ALA A 312 14.66 20.39 4.01
N ARG A 313 14.39 19.16 3.59
CA ARG A 313 15.40 18.24 3.02
C ARG A 313 15.77 18.54 1.57
N GLY A 314 14.92 19.29 0.86
CA GLY A 314 15.19 19.80 -0.49
C GLY A 314 14.88 18.85 -1.64
N ALA A 315 14.49 17.60 -1.39
CA ALA A 315 14.11 16.65 -2.44
C ALA A 315 12.71 16.92 -3.03
N TRP A 316 11.85 17.63 -2.29
CA TRP A 316 10.44 17.81 -2.62
C TRP A 316 10.04 19.29 -2.55
N HIS A 317 9.01 19.67 -3.30
CA HIS A 317 8.49 21.05 -3.32
C HIS A 317 7.00 21.15 -2.97
N ALA A 318 6.29 20.03 -3.05
CA ALA A 318 4.86 19.95 -2.78
C ALA A 318 4.53 18.59 -2.19
N PHE A 319 3.36 18.49 -1.56
CA PHE A 319 2.84 17.22 -1.06
C PHE A 319 1.32 17.16 -1.14
N TRP A 320 0.78 15.95 -1.15
CA TRP A 320 -0.63 15.63 -1.11
C TRP A 320 -0.95 15.01 0.26
N PRO A 321 -1.56 15.77 1.18
CA PRO A 321 -1.97 15.26 2.48
C PRO A 321 -3.34 14.57 2.43
N ILE A 322 -3.44 13.38 3.03
CA ILE A 322 -4.72 12.73 3.33
C ILE A 322 -4.77 12.44 4.83
N VAL A 323 -5.72 13.03 5.54
CA VAL A 323 -5.93 12.74 6.97
C VAL A 323 -6.52 11.34 7.11
N SER A 324 -5.85 10.47 7.86
CA SER A 324 -6.16 9.03 7.93
C SER A 324 -7.60 8.76 8.40
N GLU A 325 -8.08 9.51 9.40
CA GLU A 325 -9.44 9.42 9.95
C GLU A 325 -10.52 9.85 8.97
N THR A 326 -10.15 10.51 7.87
CA THR A 326 -11.11 10.84 6.82
C THR A 326 -11.24 9.76 5.77
N VAL A 327 -10.29 8.84 5.67
CA VAL A 327 -10.36 7.73 4.71
C VAL A 327 -10.55 6.38 5.37
N SER A 328 -10.41 6.28 6.69
CA SER A 328 -10.51 5.01 7.43
C SER A 328 -11.46 5.09 8.61
N SER A 329 -12.06 3.94 8.93
CA SER A 329 -12.80 3.72 10.19
C SER A 329 -12.18 2.62 11.05
N ASP A 330 -11.02 2.09 10.66
CA ASP A 330 -10.35 1.04 11.41
C ASP A 330 -9.63 1.64 12.62
N ALA A 331 -10.25 1.52 13.79
CA ALA A 331 -9.72 2.07 15.03
C ALA A 331 -8.37 1.45 15.43
N VAL A 332 -8.11 0.19 15.06
CA VAL A 332 -6.85 -0.50 15.38
C VAL A 332 -5.73 0.05 14.51
N ALA A 333 -5.96 0.17 13.19
CA ALA A 333 -4.99 0.75 12.27
C ALA A 333 -4.68 2.21 12.62
N LEU A 334 -5.70 3.02 12.91
CA LEU A 334 -5.53 4.43 13.32
C LEU A 334 -4.75 4.55 14.63
N ALA A 335 -5.05 3.72 15.64
CA ALA A 335 -4.30 3.71 16.90
C ALA A 335 -2.85 3.27 16.70
N ARG A 336 -2.59 2.29 15.82
CA ARG A 336 -1.22 1.86 15.46
C ARG A 336 -0.46 2.99 14.76
N ALA A 337 -1.08 3.68 13.82
CA ALA A 337 -0.50 4.82 13.13
C ALA A 337 -0.14 5.95 14.10
N SER A 338 -1.07 6.32 14.99
CA SER A 338 -0.82 7.37 15.99
C SER A 338 0.36 7.05 16.92
N ARG A 339 0.55 5.78 17.33
CA ARG A 339 1.69 5.37 18.16
C ARG A 339 3.06 5.46 17.48
N ARG A 340 3.09 5.56 16.15
CA ARG A 340 4.32 5.69 15.34
C ARG A 340 4.73 7.16 15.12
N ILE A 341 3.99 8.10 15.70
CA ILE A 341 4.23 9.53 15.60
C ILE A 341 4.58 10.05 16.98
N ASP A 342 5.75 10.67 17.10
CA ASP A 342 6.27 11.15 18.38
C ASP A 342 5.50 12.37 18.90
N ASP A 343 5.44 12.52 20.23
CA ASP A 343 4.79 13.70 20.85
C ASP A 343 5.43 15.03 20.42
N GLY A 344 6.74 15.03 20.14
CA GLY A 344 7.46 16.19 19.62
C GLY A 344 7.00 16.60 18.23
N ASP A 345 6.63 15.64 17.38
CA ASP A 345 6.09 15.89 16.03
C ASP A 345 4.75 16.63 16.11
N TYR A 346 3.90 16.30 17.08
CA TYR A 346 2.63 17.00 17.32
C TYR A 346 2.82 18.42 17.86
N ALA A 347 3.73 18.61 18.82
CA ALA A 347 4.03 19.93 19.37
C ALA A 347 4.58 20.89 18.28
N GLU A 348 5.45 20.37 17.42
CA GLU A 348 5.97 21.12 16.28
C GLU A 348 4.87 21.46 15.26
N THR A 349 3.96 20.53 15.00
CA THR A 349 2.79 20.77 14.14
C THR A 349 1.91 21.90 14.66
N GLU A 350 1.66 21.95 15.98
CA GLU A 350 0.90 23.02 16.61
C GLU A 350 1.58 24.39 16.45
N ARG A 351 2.90 24.44 16.73
CA ARG A 351 3.71 25.65 16.58
C ARG A 351 3.68 26.17 15.14
N GLN A 352 3.97 25.29 14.18
CA GLN A 352 3.98 25.64 12.76
C GLN A 352 2.60 26.06 12.25
N ALA A 353 1.51 25.46 12.74
CA ALA A 353 0.15 25.88 12.40
C ALA A 353 -0.18 27.28 12.93
N ALA A 354 0.21 27.61 14.16
CA ALA A 354 0.02 28.95 14.71
C ALA A 354 0.79 30.00 13.89
N GLU A 355 2.05 29.73 13.55
CA GLU A 355 2.89 30.60 12.71
C GLU A 355 2.32 30.75 11.29
N TYR A 356 1.84 29.65 10.72
CA TYR A 356 1.17 29.66 9.42
C TYR A 356 -0.01 30.64 9.41
N VAL A 357 -0.92 30.50 10.37
CA VAL A 357 -2.13 31.34 10.46
C VAL A 357 -1.76 32.79 10.71
N ALA A 358 -0.76 33.07 11.56
CA ALA A 358 -0.30 34.42 11.82
C ALA A 358 0.25 35.11 10.55
N ARG A 359 0.98 34.36 9.71
CA ARG A 359 1.63 34.90 8.51
C ARG A 359 0.72 34.96 7.28
N LYS A 360 -0.06 33.89 7.02
CA LYS A 360 -0.85 33.72 5.79
C LYS A 360 -2.35 33.87 6.02
N GLY A 361 -2.81 33.91 7.27
CA GLY A 361 -4.23 33.78 7.60
C GLY A 361 -4.75 32.37 7.35
N TRP A 362 -6.07 32.25 7.22
CA TRP A 362 -6.75 30.97 6.99
C TRP A 362 -6.80 30.62 5.49
N ILE A 363 -5.63 30.38 4.91
CA ILE A 363 -5.50 29.74 3.60
C ILE A 363 -5.49 28.22 3.83
N VAL A 364 -6.49 27.53 3.31
CA VAL A 364 -6.71 26.10 3.56
C VAL A 364 -6.94 25.37 2.24
N ARG A 365 -6.51 24.12 2.16
CA ARG A 365 -6.88 23.19 1.11
C ARG A 365 -8.27 22.62 1.36
N ASN A 366 -8.89 22.08 0.33
CA ASN A 366 -10.08 21.26 0.51
C ASN A 366 -9.66 19.86 0.98
N GLY A 367 -10.15 19.44 2.15
CA GLY A 367 -9.75 18.19 2.79
C GLY A 367 -10.39 16.93 2.25
N THR A 368 -11.26 17.01 1.24
CA THR A 368 -11.71 15.79 0.57
C THR A 368 -10.52 15.13 -0.14
N PRO A 369 -10.38 13.79 -0.09
CA PRO A 369 -9.13 13.11 -0.48
C PRO A 369 -8.54 13.48 -1.84
N LEU A 370 -9.33 13.61 -2.91
CA LEU A 370 -8.82 14.01 -4.23
C LEU A 370 -8.44 15.48 -4.34
N LEU A 371 -9.02 16.35 -3.52
CA LEU A 371 -8.88 17.81 -3.65
C LEU A 371 -7.79 18.38 -2.74
N SER A 372 -7.32 17.61 -1.76
CA SER A 372 -6.29 18.04 -0.82
C SER A 372 -4.90 18.18 -1.44
N VAL A 373 -4.70 17.67 -2.66
CA VAL A 373 -3.54 17.94 -3.51
C VAL A 373 -3.51 19.38 -4.05
N ILE A 374 -4.66 20.05 -4.10
CA ILE A 374 -4.78 21.39 -4.67
C ILE A 374 -4.33 22.41 -3.62
N GLY A 375 -3.46 23.33 -4.03
CA GLY A 375 -2.96 24.40 -3.15
C GLY A 375 -4.07 25.24 -2.51
N GLY A 376 -3.77 25.81 -1.36
CA GLY A 376 -4.76 26.42 -0.49
C GLY A 376 -5.44 27.67 -1.04
N GLN A 377 -6.66 27.91 -0.56
CA GLN A 377 -7.52 29.06 -0.87
C GLN A 377 -8.06 29.67 0.44
N PRO A 378 -8.52 30.94 0.45
CA PRO A 378 -9.15 31.52 1.63
C PRO A 378 -10.31 30.66 2.15
N ILE A 379 -10.37 30.41 3.46
CA ILE A 379 -11.32 29.47 4.10
C ILE A 379 -12.79 29.65 3.71
N ALA A 380 -13.20 30.86 3.33
CA ALA A 380 -14.55 31.16 2.84
C ALA A 380 -14.95 30.35 1.59
N HIS A 381 -13.98 29.77 0.85
CA HIS A 381 -14.25 28.95 -0.33
C HIS A 381 -14.83 27.56 -0.01
N LEU A 382 -14.69 27.06 1.23
CA LEU A 382 -15.04 25.67 1.57
C LEU A 382 -16.53 25.36 1.36
N ASP A 383 -17.39 26.34 1.61
CA ASP A 383 -18.84 26.23 1.44
C ASP A 383 -19.36 26.99 0.22
N ALA A 384 -18.45 27.57 -0.59
CA ALA A 384 -18.85 28.23 -1.82
C ALA A 384 -19.32 27.19 -2.84
N ALA A 385 -20.52 27.38 -3.40
CA ALA A 385 -21.03 26.51 -4.45
C ALA A 385 -20.03 26.44 -5.62
N PRO A 386 -19.75 25.24 -6.17
CA PRO A 386 -18.81 25.12 -7.28
C PRO A 386 -19.30 25.98 -8.45
N PRO A 387 -18.40 26.73 -9.13
CA PRO A 387 -18.76 27.73 -10.12
C PRO A 387 -19.57 27.16 -11.32
N GLU A 388 -19.55 25.86 -11.55
CA GLU A 388 -20.37 25.20 -12.57
C GLU A 388 -21.88 25.30 -12.31
N THR A 389 -22.32 25.40 -11.06
CA THR A 389 -23.75 25.61 -10.75
C THR A 389 -24.23 27.03 -11.07
N ALA A 390 -23.34 28.02 -11.07
CA ALA A 390 -23.65 29.40 -11.46
C ALA A 390 -23.68 29.60 -12.99
N ALA A 391 -22.98 28.75 -13.75
CA ALA A 391 -22.95 28.83 -15.21
C ALA A 391 -24.26 28.35 -15.89
N ALA A 392 -25.10 27.59 -15.19
CA ALA A 392 -26.42 27.16 -15.66
C ALA A 392 -27.46 28.30 -15.68
N ALA A 393 -27.14 29.48 -15.12
CA ALA A 393 -28.02 30.66 -15.10
C ALA A 393 -27.61 31.72 -16.14
N ARG A 394 -26.99 31.34 -17.27
CA ARG A 394 -26.79 32.27 -18.39
C ARG A 394 -28.07 32.33 -19.26
N PRO A 395 -28.67 33.53 -19.47
CA PRO A 395 -29.81 33.67 -20.37
C PRO A 395 -29.38 33.30 -21.79
N GLN A 396 -30.22 32.51 -22.47
CA GLN A 396 -30.05 32.12 -23.88
C GLN A 396 -29.96 33.36 -24.77
N LYS A 397 -28.75 33.86 -25.02
CA LYS A 397 -28.51 34.79 -26.12
C LYS A 397 -28.29 33.98 -27.39
N ARG A 398 -29.33 34.06 -28.21
CA ARG A 398 -29.47 33.59 -29.60
C ARG A 398 -28.18 33.56 -30.41
N ALA A 399 -28.13 32.50 -31.22
CA ALA A 399 -27.25 32.22 -32.34
C ALA A 399 -26.84 33.45 -33.18
N ALA A 400 -25.53 33.59 -33.37
CA ALA A 400 -24.94 34.21 -34.55
C ALA A 400 -23.54 33.62 -34.80
N ARG A 401 -23.52 32.57 -35.63
CA ARG A 401 -22.59 32.31 -36.74
C ARG A 401 -21.21 33.01 -36.69
N ARG A 402 -20.13 32.23 -36.64
CA ARG A 402 -19.04 32.32 -37.65
C ARG A 402 -18.03 31.16 -37.54
N GLU A 403 -17.79 30.58 -38.71
CA GLU A 403 -16.72 29.66 -39.06
C GLU A 403 -15.34 30.34 -38.98
N ARG A 404 -14.38 29.59 -38.44
CA ARG A 404 -12.90 29.63 -38.59
C ARG A 404 -12.33 28.94 -37.35
N GLY A 405 -11.36 28.06 -37.38
CA GLY A 405 -10.43 27.58 -38.38
C GLY A 405 -9.61 26.52 -37.64
N SER A 406 -9.28 25.42 -38.29
CA SER A 406 -8.46 24.37 -37.73
C SER A 406 -7.02 24.88 -37.58
N ASP A 407 -6.58 25.07 -36.35
CA ASP A 407 -5.15 25.15 -36.05
C ASP A 407 -4.76 23.98 -35.14
N ASP A 408 -3.77 23.28 -35.69
CA ASP A 408 -2.98 22.21 -35.14
C ASP A 408 -2.42 22.61 -33.77
N SER A 409 -2.81 21.91 -32.72
CA SER A 409 -2.15 22.00 -31.41
C SER A 409 -1.78 20.60 -30.98
N GLY A 410 -0.50 20.30 -31.16
CA GLY A 410 0.12 19.06 -30.72
C GLY A 410 -0.19 18.82 -29.24
N SER A 411 -0.97 17.79 -28.99
CA SER A 411 -1.14 17.19 -27.68
C SER A 411 0.16 16.46 -27.31
N GLY A 412 1.18 17.23 -26.94
CA GLY A 412 2.33 16.70 -26.23
C GLY A 412 1.88 16.31 -24.83
N ILE A 413 1.80 15.00 -24.57
CA ILE A 413 1.65 14.46 -23.23
C ILE A 413 2.84 14.97 -22.40
N PRO A 414 2.64 15.66 -21.26
CA PRO A 414 3.74 16.09 -20.40
C PRO A 414 4.60 14.89 -20.00
N GLY A 415 5.94 15.02 -20.05
CA GLY A 415 6.87 13.90 -19.84
C GLY A 415 6.68 13.14 -18.51
N TRP A 416 6.12 13.77 -17.49
CA TRP A 416 5.80 13.12 -16.21
C TRP A 416 4.60 12.16 -16.28
N VAL A 417 3.66 12.36 -17.22
CA VAL A 417 2.54 11.44 -17.49
C VAL A 417 3.05 10.19 -18.22
N LEU A 418 4.07 10.33 -19.08
CA LEU A 418 4.77 9.20 -19.69
C LEU A 418 5.58 8.43 -18.64
N TRP A 419 6.17 9.12 -17.67
CA TRP A 419 6.90 8.50 -16.55
C TRP A 419 5.97 7.66 -15.65
N LEU A 420 4.76 8.14 -15.34
CA LEU A 420 3.76 7.38 -14.55
C LEU A 420 3.16 6.17 -15.32
N ALA A 421 2.98 6.26 -16.64
CA ALA A 421 2.51 5.16 -17.47
C ALA A 421 3.62 4.11 -17.73
N VAL A 422 4.88 4.54 -17.80
CA VAL A 422 6.07 3.67 -17.86
C VAL A 422 6.26 2.92 -16.54
N VAL A 423 5.90 3.49 -15.39
CA VAL A 423 5.92 2.80 -14.08
C VAL A 423 4.96 1.59 -14.04
N LEU A 424 3.78 1.68 -14.67
CA LEU A 424 2.86 0.53 -14.80
C LEU A 424 3.26 -0.45 -15.92
N ALA A 425 3.85 0.04 -17.02
CA ALA A 425 4.25 -0.81 -18.16
C ALA A 425 5.60 -1.54 -17.92
N CYS A 426 6.55 -0.95 -17.21
CA CYS A 426 7.86 -1.56 -16.95
C CYS A 426 7.83 -2.65 -15.87
N GLY A 427 6.87 -2.61 -14.93
CA GLY A 427 6.63 -3.73 -14.01
C GLY A 427 6.19 -5.01 -14.75
N VAL A 428 5.42 -4.86 -15.83
CA VAL A 428 4.96 -5.97 -16.68
C VAL A 428 6.03 -6.38 -17.71
N LEU A 429 6.77 -5.42 -18.29
CA LEU A 429 7.78 -5.72 -19.31
C LEU A 429 9.11 -6.28 -18.75
N ARG A 430 9.51 -5.95 -17.50
CA ARG A 430 10.67 -6.62 -16.87
C ARG A 430 10.37 -8.07 -16.50
N ALA A 431 9.12 -8.42 -16.21
CA ALA A 431 8.72 -9.83 -16.03
C ALA A 431 8.75 -10.63 -17.34
N CYS A 432 8.53 -9.99 -18.50
CA CYS A 432 8.63 -10.65 -19.80
C CYS A 432 10.06 -10.70 -20.37
N LEU A 433 10.94 -9.76 -20.03
CA LEU A 433 12.32 -9.70 -20.55
C LEU A 433 13.36 -10.43 -19.69
N ALA A 434 12.99 -10.91 -18.49
CA ALA A 434 13.81 -11.84 -17.70
C ALA A 434 13.63 -13.31 -18.12
N HIS A 435 12.78 -13.59 -19.13
CA HIS A 435 12.49 -14.93 -19.65
C HIS A 435 12.89 -15.15 -21.12
N HIS A 436 13.90 -14.42 -21.60
CA HIS A 436 14.59 -14.73 -22.86
C HIS A 436 16.11 -14.83 -22.69
#